data_AF-A0A0L7QJM1-F1
#
_entry.id   AF-A0A0L7QJM1-F1
#
_cell.length_a   1.000
_cell.length_b   1.000
_cell.length_c   1.000
_cell.angle_alpha   90.00
_cell.angle_beta   90.00
_cell.angle_gamma   90.00
#
_symmetry.space_group_name_H-M   'P 1'
#
loop_
_entity.id
_entity.type
_entity.pdbx_description
1 polymer ?
#
loop_
_entity_poly.entity_id
_entity_poly.type
_entity_poly.pdbx_seq_one_letter_code
_entity_poly.pdbx_strand_id
1 'polypeptide(L)' 'ELTDTLLTAQAFVFFIAGFETSSSAISNALYELALNPDVQEKLREEIRRHYDQNNGELKYEGIKDLTYLDLVFRGAYQ' A
#
# COMPACT_ATOMS: atom_id res chain seq x y z
N GLU A 1 -17.81 -32.24 -2.51
CA GLU A 1 -16.90 -32.16 -1.35
C GLU A 1 -15.80 -31.16 -1.65
N LEU A 2 -15.31 -30.48 -0.62
CA LEU A 2 -14.17 -29.57 -0.74
C LEU A 2 -12.89 -30.43 -0.75
N THR A 3 -12.27 -30.59 -1.92
CA THR A 3 -11.03 -31.36 -2.06
C THR A 3 -9.81 -30.47 -1.90
N ASP A 4 -8.70 -31.04 -1.46
CA ASP A 4 -7.43 -30.32 -1.33
C ASP A 4 -6.98 -29.68 -2.65
N THR A 5 -7.22 -30.35 -3.78
CA THR A 5 -6.96 -29.81 -5.12
C THR A 5 -7.81 -28.57 -5.40
N LEU A 6 -9.11 -28.61 -5.07
CA LEU A 6 -9.99 -27.46 -5.26
C LEU A 6 -9.56 -26.28 -4.38
N LEU A 7 -9.22 -26.55 -3.11
CA LEU A 7 -8.72 -25.52 -2.19
C LEU A 7 -7.42 -24.87 -2.68
N THR A 8 -6.48 -25.69 -3.14
CA THR A 8 -5.19 -25.21 -3.67
C THR A 8 -5.39 -24.36 -4.92
N ALA A 9 -6.26 -24.80 -5.84
CA ALA A 9 -6.57 -24.05 -7.05
C ALA A 9 -7.22 -22.69 -6.71
N GLN A 10 -8.16 -22.63 -5.77
CA GLN A 10 -8.77 -21.37 -5.36
C GLN A 10 -7.78 -20.44 -4.66
N ALA A 11 -6.91 -20.97 -3.79
CA ALA A 11 -5.85 -20.18 -3.15
C ALA A 11 -4.91 -19.53 -4.18
N PHE A 12 -4.56 -20.27 -5.24
CA PHE A 12 -3.75 -19.75 -6.34
C PHE A 12 -4.45 -18.63 -7.11
N VAL A 13 -5.76 -18.79 -7.39
CA VAL A 13 -6.57 -17.75 -8.04
C VAL A 13 -6.61 -16.48 -7.19
N PHE A 14 -6.88 -16.60 -5.88
CA PHE A 14 -6.89 -15.44 -4.98
C PHE A 14 -5.53 -14.74 -4.91
N PHE A 15 -4.45 -15.51 -4.87
CA PHE A 15 -3.09 -14.97 -4.87
C PHE A 15 -2.81 -14.16 -6.15
N ILE A 16 -3.05 -14.74 -7.33
CA ILE A 16 -2.77 -14.05 -8.61
C ILE A 16 -3.62 -12.78 -8.74
N ALA A 17 -4.93 -12.89 -8.50
CA ALA A 17 -5.84 -11.75 -8.64
C ALA A 17 -5.46 -10.58 -7.71
N GLY A 18 -5.04 -10.89 -6.48
CA GLY A 18 -4.55 -9.89 -5.53
C GLY A 18 -3.15 -9.37 -5.86
N PHE A 19 -2.25 -10.22 -6.38
CA PHE A 19 -0.88 -9.86 -6.72
C PHE A 19 -0.80 -8.92 -7.92
N GLU A 20 -1.43 -9.26 -9.05
CA GLU A 20 -1.31 -8.46 -10.29
C GLU A 20 -1.85 -7.04 -10.11
N THR A 21 -3.01 -6.92 -9.47
CA THR A 21 -3.66 -5.63 -9.23
C THR A 21 -2.87 -4.78 -8.22
N SER A 22 -2.48 -5.36 -7.09
CA SER A 22 -1.73 -4.63 -6.04
C SER A 22 -0.33 -4.24 -6.50
N SER A 23 0.39 -5.15 -7.18
CA SER A 23 1.75 -4.86 -7.68
C SER A 23 1.75 -3.75 -8.73
N SER A 24 0.75 -3.73 -9.61
CA SER A 24 0.57 -2.66 -10.60
C SER A 24 0.25 -1.32 -9.92
N ALA A 25 -0.66 -1.32 -8.95
CA ALA A 25 -1.01 -0.11 -8.19
C ALA A 25 0.20 0.48 -7.45
N ILE A 26 0.97 -0.36 -6.75
CA ILE A 26 2.20 0.06 -6.05
C ILE A 26 3.24 0.59 -7.05
N SER A 27 3.43 -0.08 -8.18
CA SER A 27 4.40 0.33 -9.20
C SER A 27 4.07 1.72 -9.76
N ASN A 28 2.79 1.97 -10.06
CA ASN A 28 2.34 3.27 -10.53
C ASN A 28 2.50 4.36 -9.46
N ALA A 29 2.14 4.08 -8.20
CA ALA A 29 2.34 5.02 -7.10
C ALA A 29 3.83 5.39 -6.93
N LEU A 30 4.73 4.40 -6.97
CA LEU A 30 6.17 4.64 -6.88
C LEU A 30 6.71 5.43 -8.08
N TYR A 31 6.21 5.16 -9.28
CA TYR A 31 6.58 5.89 -10.49
C TYR A 31 6.19 7.38 -10.38
N GLU A 32 4.95 7.66 -9.99
CA GLU A 32 4.48 9.02 -9.76
C GLU A 32 5.29 9.75 -8.67
N LEU A 33 5.60 9.07 -7.56
CA LEU A 33 6.45 9.63 -6.51
C LEU A 33 7.88 9.93 -6.98
N ALA A 34 8.42 9.13 -7.90
CA ALA A 34 9.73 9.38 -8.48
C ALA A 34 9.76 10.61 -9.39
N LEU A 35 8.63 10.91 -10.06
CA LEU A 35 8.47 12.11 -10.90
C LEU A 35 8.15 13.37 -10.10
N ASN A 36 7.60 13.24 -8.88
CA ASN A 36 7.17 14.34 -8.02
C ASN A 36 7.88 14.30 -6.64
N PRO A 37 9.16 14.75 -6.55
CA PRO A 37 9.96 14.64 -5.32
C PRO A 37 9.38 15.38 -4.11
N ASP A 38 8.65 16.48 -4.34
CA ASP A 38 7.98 17.27 -3.31
C ASP A 38 6.81 16.49 -2.67
N VAL A 39 6.01 15.80 -3.49
CA VAL A 39 4.96 14.88 -3.03
C VAL A 39 5.58 13.74 -2.23
N GLN A 40 6.69 13.18 -2.73
CA GLN A 40 7.40 12.11 -2.03
C GLN A 40 7.92 12.55 -0.67
N GLU A 41 8.51 13.74 -0.56
CA GLU A 41 9.01 14.23 0.72
C GLU A 41 7.86 14.50 1.70
N LYS A 42 6.76 15.10 1.24
CA LYS A 42 5.57 15.32 2.07
C LYS A 42 4.97 14.01 2.60
N LEU A 43 4.93 12.96 1.77
CA LEU A 43 4.52 11.62 2.22
C LEU A 43 5.48 11.05 3.25
N ARG A 44 6.78 11.17 3.02
CA ARG A 44 7.82 10.69 3.94
C ARG A 44 7.73 11.38 5.30
N GLU A 45 7.45 12.69 5.32
CA GLU A 45 7.21 13.44 6.55
C GLU A 45 5.99 12.93 7.33
N GLU A 46 4.87 12.65 6.66
CA GLU A 46 3.70 12.06 7.31
C GLU A 46 4.03 10.71 7.95
N ILE A 47 4.67 9.82 7.20
CA ILE A 47 5.05 8.49 7.68
C ILE A 47 6.02 8.59 8.87
N ARG A 48 7.03 9.47 8.80
CA ARG A 48 7.99 9.67 9.90
C ARG A 48 7.33 10.22 11.15
N ARG A 49 6.47 11.23 11.03
CA ARG A 49 5.73 11.77 12.18
C ARG A 49 4.92 10.69 12.86
N HIS A 50 4.19 9.88 12.08
CA HIS A 50 3.41 8.78 12.62
C HIS A 50 4.31 7.71 13.28
N TYR A 51 5.43 7.36 12.65
CA TYR A 51 6.41 6.42 13.19
C TYR A 51 6.95 6.88 14.56
N ASP A 52 7.38 8.14 14.66
CA ASP A 52 7.94 8.71 15.87
C ASP A 52 6.88 8.82 16.99
N GLN A 53 5.64 9.17 16.64
CA GLN A 53 4.51 9.21 17.58
C GLN A 53 4.13 7.83 18.14
N ASN A 54 4.41 6.77 17.40
CA ASN A 54 4.12 5.39 17.79
C ASN A 54 5.35 4.65 18.31
N ASN A 55 6.28 5.35 18.95
CA ASN A 55 7.49 4.80 19.56
C ASN A 55 8.37 4.00 18.58
N GLY A 56 8.41 4.43 17.32
CA GLY A 56 9.19 3.75 16.29
C GLY A 56 8.54 2.46 15.78
N GLU A 57 7.21 2.38 15.81
CA GLU A 57 6.46 1.26 15.25
C GLU A 57 5.42 1.74 14.22
N LEU A 58 5.37 1.07 13.06
CA LEU A 58 4.23 1.18 12.14
C LEU A 58 3.27 0.02 12.40
N LYS A 59 2.19 0.32 13.11
CA LYS A 59 1.14 -0.65 13.40
C LYS A 59 0.07 -0.62 12.32
N TYR A 60 -0.54 -1.77 12.05
CA TYR A 60 -1.62 -1.88 11.07
C TYR A 60 -2.78 -0.93 11.38
N GLU A 61 -3.09 -0.77 12.66
CA GLU A 61 -4.13 0.14 13.13
C GLU A 61 -3.84 1.59 12.74
N GLY A 62 -2.58 2.03 12.83
CA GLY A 62 -2.16 3.40 12.54
C GLY A 62 -1.96 3.70 11.05
N ILE A 63 -1.88 2.68 10.17
CA ILE A 63 -1.80 2.91 8.72
C ILE A 63 -3.03 3.67 8.22
N LYS A 64 -4.20 3.46 8.83
CA LYS A 64 -5.44 4.16 8.46
C LYS A 64 -5.41 5.65 8.76
N ASP A 65 -4.52 6.10 9.64
CA ASP A 65 -4.38 7.51 10.01
C ASP A 65 -3.47 8.28 9.04
N LEU A 66 -2.73 7.56 8.16
CA LEU A 66 -1.88 8.13 7.12
C LEU A 66 -2.74 8.64 5.94
N THR A 67 -3.35 9.80 6.13
CA THR A 67 -4.30 10.38 5.17
C THR A 67 -3.63 10.73 3.84
N TYR A 68 -2.41 11.25 3.86
CA TYR A 68 -1.69 11.61 2.65
C TYR A 68 -1.22 10.36 1.88
N LEU A 69 -0.88 9.26 2.59
CA LEU A 69 -0.65 7.96 1.96
C LEU A 69 -1.87 7.48 1.13
N ASP A 70 -3.08 7.59 1.68
CA ASP A 70 -4.32 7.24 0.93
C ASP A 70 -4.51 8.13 -0.30
N LEU A 71 -4.25 9.44 -0.19
CA LEU A 71 -4.29 10.36 -1.34
C LEU A 71 -3.29 9.98 -2.44
N VAL A 72 -2.06 9.61 -2.06
CA VAL A 72 -1.01 9.14 -2.99
C VAL A 72 -1.47 7.90 -3.74
N PHE A 73 -2.01 6.90 -3.04
CA PHE A 73 -2.51 5.68 -3.68
C PHE A 73 -3.71 5.91 -4.59
N ARG A 74 -4.54 6.92 -4.31
CA ARG A 74 -5.69 7.30 -5.15
C ARG A 74 -5.32 8.19 -6.34
N GLY A 75 -4.10 8.73 -6.40
CA GLY A 75 -3.73 9.74 -7.40
C GLY A 75 -4.40 11.10 -7.16
N ALA A 76 -4.91 11.38 -5.95
CA ALA A 76 -5.72 12.55 -5.62
C ALA A 76 -4.95 13.61 -4.79
N TYR A 77 -3.64 13.69 -4.97
CA TYR A 77 -2.73 14.56 -4.21
C TYR A 77 -2.32 15.83 -4.98
N GLN A 78 -2.85 16.03 -6.18
CA GLN A 78 -2.71 17.24 -6.99
C GLN A 78 -3.58 18.37 -6.47
#